data_AF-A0A662XPM5-F1
#
_entry.id   AF-A0A662XPM5-F1
#
_cell.length_a   1.000
_cell.length_b   1.000
_cell.length_c   1.000
_cell.angle_alpha   90.00
_cell.angle_beta   90.00
_cell.angle_gamma   90.00
#
_symmetry.space_group_name_H-M   'P 1'
#
loop_
_entity.id
_entity.type
_entity.pdbx_description
1 polymer ?
#
loop_
_entity_poly.entity_id
_entity_poly.type
_entity_poly.pdbx_seq_one_letter_code
_entity_poly.pdbx_strand_id
1 'polypeptide(L)'
;MRPWVPLIFIITLPKVMAVAAFLSLDMLALLLHSYEFWFISALNTLNWVGLALIFGDVRAIVCVGVCFNAQSVVAIDANYRMYPIMAKGVVMAGPAMLTLTVCCAYRLVAVSSYPTLELGGLAFHSRQVVIFTSSTLALFIVKKAYFKYRRMGVRPDTGESGVDTPRHRHIIPCVVLQARLRLDPVAIQPRLTANQDNASPRVANILEATGATPPPDVASAPQIQQLRLSNDKAFVVDARRTVVRRLLDLVNSYYQMTTAVSFFGILGLLATIAVWVLLLQHDQSKAVEQLTLRMGVIAAASTLLFTSATVALAQRDLLRLLVWNFDVVFSTLQGTVLAVCLLDLLRWRAASSLAVVSWWLWFHWLLVLDALTPSVTDELRIRKHLALPAILLVLVVAFVCALELLVGSSTVFSPRLLWSLRVTSFGDFDLHTDTLAVQRVVTIVGWSSRLVIDFAMGDPDQLVYIRRHVEYVSPYATF
;
A
#
# COMPACT_ATOMS: atom_id res chain seq x y z
N MET A 1 5.43 42.48 -9.18
CA MET A 1 4.56 41.29 -9.03
C MET A 1 4.03 40.90 -10.41
N ARG A 2 4.00 39.61 -10.77
CA ARG A 2 3.41 39.16 -12.04
C ARG A 2 1.88 39.15 -11.89
N PRO A 3 1.12 39.99 -12.61
CA PRO A 3 -0.33 40.17 -12.38
C PRO A 3 -1.16 38.91 -12.63
N TRP A 4 -0.64 37.97 -13.41
CA TRP A 4 -1.31 36.71 -13.76
C TRP A 4 -1.39 35.71 -12.60
N VAL A 5 -0.49 35.76 -11.62
CA VAL A 5 -0.45 34.80 -10.49
C VAL A 5 -1.67 34.92 -9.57
N PRO A 6 -2.02 36.11 -9.05
CA PRO A 6 -3.24 36.25 -8.26
C PRO A 6 -4.50 35.97 -9.09
N LEU A 7 -4.50 36.26 -10.39
CA LEU A 7 -5.61 35.95 -11.29
C LEU A 7 -5.83 34.43 -11.43
N ILE A 8 -4.76 33.63 -11.60
CA ILE A 8 -4.85 32.16 -11.60
C ILE A 8 -5.44 31.66 -10.28
N PHE A 9 -4.97 32.19 -9.15
CA PHE A 9 -5.50 31.80 -7.83
C PHE A 9 -7.00 32.10 -7.71
N ILE A 10 -7.42 33.31 -8.05
CA ILE A 10 -8.83 33.74 -8.04
C ILE A 10 -9.68 32.85 -8.94
N ILE A 11 -9.17 32.42 -10.10
CA ILE A 11 -9.90 31.51 -11.00
C ILE A 11 -9.99 30.09 -10.43
N THR A 12 -8.93 29.62 -9.74
CA THR A 12 -8.92 28.26 -9.16
C THR A 12 -9.83 28.12 -7.94
N LEU A 13 -10.04 29.19 -7.17
CA LEU A 13 -10.79 29.13 -5.92
C LEU A 13 -12.28 28.74 -6.11
N PRO A 14 -13.07 29.36 -7.01
CA PRO A 14 -14.44 28.93 -7.30
C PRO A 14 -14.54 27.47 -7.73
N LYS A 15 -13.56 26.98 -8.50
CA LYS A 15 -13.50 25.58 -8.92
C LYS A 15 -13.33 24.66 -7.71
N VAL A 16 -12.41 24.99 -6.79
CA VAL A 16 -12.20 24.20 -5.56
C VAL A 16 -13.45 24.21 -4.69
N MET A 17 -14.08 25.38 -4.52
CA MET A 17 -15.32 25.52 -3.74
C MET A 17 -16.47 24.71 -4.33
N ALA A 18 -16.66 24.77 -5.66
CA ALA A 18 -17.65 23.95 -6.35
C ALA A 18 -17.36 22.45 -6.14
N VAL A 19 -16.10 22.03 -6.28
CA VAL A 19 -15.69 20.64 -6.07
C VAL A 19 -15.99 20.17 -4.64
N ALA A 20 -15.68 20.99 -3.64
CA ALA A 20 -15.93 20.69 -2.24
C ALA A 20 -17.43 20.62 -1.92
N ALA A 21 -18.25 21.52 -2.47
CA ALA A 21 -19.69 21.57 -2.24
C ALA A 21 -20.44 20.30 -2.71
N PHE A 22 -19.87 19.55 -3.65
CA PHE A 22 -20.46 18.31 -4.17
C PHE A 22 -19.90 17.03 -3.54
N LEU A 23 -19.03 17.13 -2.53
CA LEU A 23 -18.54 15.96 -1.80
C LEU A 23 -19.65 15.37 -0.93
N SER A 24 -19.84 14.06 -1.03
CA SER A 24 -20.63 13.28 -0.08
C SER A 24 -19.89 13.21 1.25
N LEU A 25 -20.47 13.79 2.29
CA LEU A 25 -19.88 13.79 3.64
C LEU A 25 -19.77 12.38 4.22
N ASP A 26 -20.74 11.51 3.98
CA ASP A 26 -20.72 10.13 4.49
C ASP A 26 -19.59 9.32 3.84
N MET A 27 -19.43 9.43 2.52
CA MET A 27 -18.34 8.76 1.80
C MET A 27 -16.99 9.38 2.17
N LEU A 28 -16.92 10.69 2.40
CA LEU A 28 -15.72 11.35 2.88
C LEU A 28 -15.34 10.88 4.29
N ALA A 29 -16.31 10.72 5.20
CA ALA A 29 -16.08 10.18 6.53
C ALA A 29 -15.52 8.76 6.49
N LEU A 30 -16.03 7.91 5.59
CA LEU A 30 -15.48 6.57 5.34
C LEU A 30 -14.06 6.64 4.77
N LEU A 31 -13.78 7.54 3.81
CA LEU A 31 -12.44 7.73 3.27
C LEU A 31 -11.45 8.23 4.32
N LEU A 32 -11.88 9.12 5.22
CA LEU A 32 -11.07 9.62 6.33
C LEU A 32 -10.73 8.53 7.36
N HIS A 33 -11.45 7.41 7.39
CA HIS A 33 -11.07 6.24 8.18
C HIS A 33 -10.07 5.32 7.45
N SER A 34 -9.84 5.53 6.14
CA SER A 34 -8.90 4.73 5.38
C SER A 34 -7.47 5.26 5.53
N TYR A 35 -6.55 4.37 5.94
CA TYR A 35 -5.13 4.69 6.04
C TYR A 35 -4.53 5.17 4.69
N GLU A 36 -4.94 4.55 3.58
CA GLU A 36 -4.44 4.90 2.25
C GLU A 36 -4.80 6.34 1.86
N PHE A 37 -5.96 6.83 2.30
CA PHE A 37 -6.36 8.21 2.07
C PHE A 37 -5.39 9.17 2.75
N TRP A 38 -5.09 8.97 4.03
CA TRP A 38 -4.16 9.82 4.78
C TRP A 38 -2.75 9.77 4.22
N PHE A 39 -2.24 8.58 3.90
CA PHE A 39 -0.91 8.42 3.33
C PHE A 39 -0.76 9.18 1.99
N ILE A 40 -1.70 9.00 1.07
CA ILE A 40 -1.66 9.69 -0.24
C ILE A 40 -1.86 11.20 -0.05
N SER A 41 -2.71 11.63 0.88
CA SER A 41 -2.94 13.05 1.19
C SER A 41 -1.67 13.70 1.77
N ALA A 42 -0.95 13.02 2.66
CA ALA A 42 0.30 13.49 3.22
C ALA A 42 1.38 13.63 2.13
N LEU A 43 1.50 12.64 1.22
CA LEU A 43 2.40 12.73 0.08
C LEU A 43 2.03 13.89 -0.87
N ASN A 44 0.74 14.10 -1.12
CA ASN A 44 0.24 15.22 -1.91
C ASN A 44 0.65 16.56 -1.28
N THR A 45 0.41 16.74 0.02
CA THR A 45 0.80 17.94 0.75
C THR A 45 2.31 18.16 0.70
N LEU A 46 3.12 17.11 0.97
CA LEU A 46 4.58 17.19 0.92
C LEU A 46 5.09 17.59 -0.48
N ASN A 47 4.48 17.06 -1.55
CA ASN A 47 4.83 17.40 -2.92
C ASN A 47 4.62 18.89 -3.20
N TRP A 48 3.45 19.43 -2.86
CA TRP A 48 3.12 20.82 -3.15
C TRP A 48 3.81 21.82 -2.22
N VAL A 49 4.06 21.44 -0.97
CA VAL A 49 4.93 22.21 -0.05
C VAL A 49 6.36 22.26 -0.60
N GLY A 50 6.91 21.11 -1.01
CA GLY A 50 8.21 21.04 -1.65
C GLY A 50 8.31 21.95 -2.89
N LEU A 51 7.29 21.93 -3.74
CA LEU A 51 7.25 22.80 -4.92
C LEU A 51 7.09 24.29 -4.57
N ALA A 52 6.30 24.62 -3.54
CA ALA A 52 6.16 25.98 -3.05
C ALA A 52 7.51 26.53 -2.54
N LEU A 53 8.30 25.70 -1.85
CA LEU A 53 9.66 26.04 -1.41
C LEU A 53 10.60 26.29 -2.59
N ILE A 54 10.47 25.53 -3.69
CA ILE A 54 11.26 25.74 -4.92
C ILE A 54 10.93 27.07 -5.59
N PHE A 55 9.67 27.54 -5.52
CA PHE A 55 9.29 28.84 -6.06
C PHE A 55 9.81 30.00 -5.21
N GLY A 56 9.77 29.88 -3.87
CA GLY A 56 10.31 30.88 -2.94
C GLY A 56 9.67 32.27 -3.04
N ASP A 57 8.55 32.42 -3.75
CA ASP A 57 7.91 33.68 -4.05
C ASP A 57 6.38 33.55 -4.15
N VAL A 58 5.72 34.61 -4.65
CA VAL A 58 4.26 34.71 -4.85
C VAL A 58 3.67 33.54 -5.66
N ARG A 59 4.45 32.85 -6.51
CA ARG A 59 3.96 31.67 -7.27
C ARG A 59 3.62 30.48 -6.38
N ALA A 60 4.16 30.42 -5.16
CA ALA A 60 3.81 29.40 -4.17
C ALA A 60 2.30 29.31 -3.91
N ILE A 61 1.56 30.41 -4.09
CA ILE A 61 0.10 30.46 -3.94
C ILE A 61 -0.60 29.52 -4.94
N VAL A 62 -0.05 29.34 -6.15
CA VAL A 62 -0.62 28.42 -7.16
C VAL A 62 -0.57 26.97 -6.66
N CYS A 63 0.45 26.59 -5.89
CA CYS A 63 0.58 25.24 -5.32
C CYS A 63 -0.63 24.87 -4.45
N VAL A 64 -1.26 25.83 -3.77
CA VAL A 64 -2.46 25.60 -2.95
C VAL A 64 -3.61 25.10 -3.84
N GLY A 65 -3.92 25.83 -4.92
CA GLY A 65 -4.99 25.47 -5.84
C GLY A 65 -4.77 24.11 -6.50
N VAL A 66 -3.53 23.80 -6.91
CA VAL A 66 -3.20 22.50 -7.50
C VAL A 66 -3.18 21.38 -6.46
N CYS A 67 -2.78 21.67 -5.22
CA CYS A 67 -2.87 20.72 -4.10
C CYS A 67 -4.31 20.26 -3.86
N PHE A 68 -5.26 21.20 -3.77
CA PHE A 68 -6.68 20.87 -3.64
C PHE A 68 -7.22 20.11 -4.86
N ASN A 69 -6.79 20.48 -6.07
CA ASN A 69 -7.20 19.77 -7.29
C ASN A 69 -6.63 18.34 -7.38
N ALA A 70 -5.44 18.09 -6.83
CA ALA A 70 -4.91 16.74 -6.70
C ALA A 70 -5.65 15.97 -5.59
N GLN A 71 -5.98 16.65 -4.48
CA GLN A 71 -6.72 16.06 -3.37
C GLN A 71 -8.14 15.62 -3.76
N SER A 72 -8.80 16.34 -4.68
CA SER A 72 -10.11 15.91 -5.19
C SER A 72 -10.04 14.60 -6.00
N VAL A 73 -8.90 14.32 -6.68
CA VAL A 73 -8.63 13.02 -7.31
C VAL A 73 -8.41 11.93 -6.26
N VAL A 74 -7.81 12.27 -5.11
CA VAL A 74 -7.67 11.33 -3.98
C VAL A 74 -9.06 11.00 -3.41
N ALA A 75 -9.93 12.00 -3.27
CA ALA A 75 -11.29 11.90 -2.76
C ALA A 75 -12.35 11.56 -3.83
N ILE A 76 -11.96 10.94 -4.97
CA ILE A 76 -12.86 10.71 -6.11
C ILE A 76 -14.14 9.94 -5.75
N ASP A 77 -14.06 8.99 -4.79
CA ASP A 77 -15.20 8.19 -4.35
C ASP A 77 -16.24 9.00 -3.56
N ALA A 78 -15.83 10.10 -2.92
CA ALA A 78 -16.75 11.03 -2.28
C ALA A 78 -17.40 11.98 -3.28
N ASN A 79 -16.84 12.16 -4.48
CA ASN A 79 -17.35 13.07 -5.49
C ASN A 79 -18.04 12.35 -6.66
N TYR A 80 -19.08 11.59 -6.33
CA TYR A 80 -19.80 10.80 -7.34
C TYR A 80 -20.51 11.68 -8.40
N ARG A 81 -20.90 12.91 -8.03
CA ARG A 81 -21.63 13.84 -8.93
C ARG A 81 -20.76 14.39 -10.05
N MET A 82 -19.46 14.59 -9.78
CA MET A 82 -18.49 15.00 -10.80
C MET A 82 -17.58 13.86 -11.23
N TYR A 83 -18.02 12.61 -11.05
CA TYR A 83 -17.21 11.44 -11.37
C TYR A 83 -16.64 11.49 -12.80
N PRO A 84 -17.39 11.81 -13.88
CA PRO A 84 -16.84 11.88 -15.25
C PRO A 84 -15.75 12.94 -15.44
N ILE A 85 -15.86 14.07 -14.74
CA ILE A 85 -14.86 15.15 -14.78
C ILE A 85 -13.61 14.73 -14.02
N MET A 86 -13.77 14.20 -12.81
CA MET A 86 -12.67 13.72 -11.98
C MET A 86 -11.94 12.54 -12.64
N ALA A 87 -12.71 11.67 -13.28
CA ALA A 87 -12.28 10.55 -14.10
C ALA A 87 -11.32 10.97 -15.23
N LYS A 88 -11.61 12.07 -15.94
CA LYS A 88 -10.71 12.66 -16.95
C LYS A 88 -9.48 13.29 -16.28
N GLY A 89 -9.71 13.95 -15.13
CA GLY A 89 -8.66 14.51 -14.29
C GLY A 89 -7.61 13.48 -13.85
N VAL A 90 -8.00 12.27 -13.45
CA VAL A 90 -7.07 11.20 -13.04
C VAL A 90 -6.11 10.82 -14.18
N VAL A 91 -6.63 10.72 -15.41
CA VAL A 91 -5.84 10.36 -16.59
C VAL A 91 -4.80 11.44 -16.92
N MET A 92 -5.13 12.71 -16.70
CA MET A 92 -4.22 13.83 -16.93
C MET A 92 -3.24 14.06 -15.76
N ALA A 93 -3.66 13.79 -14.52
CA ALA A 93 -2.88 14.05 -13.33
C ALA A 93 -1.64 13.15 -13.23
N GLY A 94 -1.72 11.88 -13.66
CA GLY A 94 -0.59 10.95 -13.65
C GLY A 94 0.59 11.45 -14.49
N PRO A 95 0.40 11.70 -15.81
CA PRO A 95 1.41 12.32 -16.66
C PRO A 95 1.89 13.67 -16.14
N ALA A 96 1.00 14.52 -15.60
CA ALA A 96 1.41 15.80 -15.03
C ALA A 96 2.38 15.64 -13.84
N MET A 97 2.16 14.65 -12.96
CA MET A 97 3.10 14.33 -11.88
C MET A 97 4.45 13.85 -12.42
N LEU A 98 4.46 13.01 -13.45
CA LEU A 98 5.71 12.56 -14.08
C LEU A 98 6.46 13.72 -14.77
N THR A 99 5.73 14.60 -15.46
CA THR A 99 6.32 15.82 -16.04
C THR A 99 6.90 16.70 -14.94
N LEU A 100 6.23 16.84 -13.80
CA LEU A 100 6.79 17.56 -12.65
C LEU A 100 8.08 16.91 -12.14
N THR A 101 8.12 15.57 -12.03
CA THR A 101 9.34 14.82 -11.69
C THR A 101 10.47 15.15 -12.66
N VAL A 102 10.21 15.10 -13.96
CA VAL A 102 11.18 15.42 -15.03
C VAL A 102 11.64 16.88 -14.93
N CYS A 103 10.71 17.82 -14.77
CA CYS A 103 11.04 19.24 -14.64
C CYS A 103 11.91 19.52 -13.41
N CYS A 104 11.63 18.89 -12.26
CA CYS A 104 12.46 19.03 -11.07
C CYS A 104 13.82 18.34 -11.19
N ALA A 105 13.89 17.19 -11.89
CA ALA A 105 15.14 16.48 -12.14
C ALA A 105 16.08 17.30 -13.05
N TYR A 106 15.56 17.86 -14.13
CA TYR A 106 16.32 18.65 -15.13
C TYR A 106 16.33 20.16 -14.84
N ARG A 107 15.96 20.58 -13.62
CA ARG A 107 15.89 21.99 -13.21
C ARG A 107 15.12 22.91 -14.17
N LEU A 108 14.12 22.39 -14.89
CA LEU A 108 13.34 23.13 -15.89
C LEU A 108 12.33 24.11 -15.28
N VAL A 109 12.20 24.13 -13.95
CA VAL A 109 11.34 25.08 -13.24
C VAL A 109 11.99 26.46 -13.30
N ALA A 110 11.49 27.32 -14.18
CA ALA A 110 12.04 28.67 -14.39
C ALA A 110 12.05 29.50 -13.10
N VAL A 111 13.15 30.23 -12.88
CA VAL A 111 13.35 31.12 -11.71
C VAL A 111 13.09 30.36 -10.40
N SER A 112 13.94 29.40 -10.05
CA SER A 112 13.77 28.60 -8.83
C SER A 112 15.00 28.71 -7.94
N SER A 113 14.77 28.92 -6.65
CA SER A 113 15.76 28.63 -5.62
C SER A 113 15.52 27.16 -5.27
N TYR A 114 16.52 26.30 -5.42
CA TYR A 114 16.40 24.90 -4.97
C TYR A 114 17.02 24.81 -3.57
N PRO A 115 16.34 25.27 -2.50
CA PRO A 115 16.95 25.32 -1.18
C PRO A 115 17.34 23.93 -0.72
N THR A 116 18.50 23.87 -0.09
CA THR A 116 18.95 22.74 0.71
C THR A 116 18.23 22.80 2.06
N LEU A 117 17.55 21.71 2.40
CA LEU A 117 16.92 21.43 3.67
C LEU A 117 17.88 20.55 4.45
N GLU A 118 18.48 21.10 5.50
CA GLU A 118 19.31 20.33 6.41
C GLU A 118 18.41 19.58 7.39
N LEU A 119 18.44 18.25 7.34
CA LEU A 119 17.72 17.38 8.26
C LEU A 119 18.77 16.57 9.03
N GLY A 120 19.23 17.15 10.15
CA GLY A 120 20.39 16.64 10.87
C GLY A 120 21.67 16.81 10.05
N GLY A 121 22.47 15.74 9.93
CA GLY A 121 23.67 15.68 9.10
C GLY A 121 23.41 15.43 7.61
N LEU A 122 22.16 15.22 7.18
CA LEU A 122 21.83 15.04 5.76
C LEU A 122 21.29 16.31 5.13
N ALA A 123 21.88 16.74 4.01
CA ALA A 123 21.40 17.86 3.22
C ALA A 123 20.51 17.37 2.07
N PHE A 124 19.19 17.57 2.18
CA PHE A 124 18.23 17.26 1.12
C PHE A 124 17.99 18.48 0.26
N HIS A 125 17.97 18.33 -1.06
CA HIS A 125 17.43 19.41 -1.89
C HIS A 125 15.91 19.31 -1.93
N SER A 126 15.20 20.43 -1.79
CA SER A 126 13.73 20.49 -1.95
C SER A 126 13.22 19.79 -3.23
N ARG A 127 13.97 19.85 -4.33
CA ARG A 127 13.67 19.09 -5.57
C ARG A 127 13.65 17.58 -5.40
N GLN A 128 14.47 16.99 -4.53
CA GLN A 128 14.48 15.54 -4.29
C GLN A 128 13.18 15.11 -3.61
N VAL A 129 12.68 15.91 -2.66
CA VAL A 129 11.37 15.69 -2.02
C VAL A 129 10.26 15.70 -3.08
N VAL A 130 10.24 16.69 -3.98
CA VAL A 130 9.24 16.78 -5.06
C VAL A 130 9.37 15.62 -6.04
N ILE A 131 10.57 15.28 -6.52
CA ILE A 131 10.81 14.14 -7.42
C ILE A 131 10.26 12.85 -6.83
N PHE A 132 10.53 12.61 -5.55
CA PHE A 132 10.07 11.42 -4.85
C PHE A 132 8.55 11.37 -4.66
N THR A 133 7.99 12.44 -4.10
CA THR A 133 6.56 12.50 -3.79
C THR A 133 5.74 12.49 -5.08
N SER A 134 6.11 13.27 -6.10
CA SER A 134 5.47 13.26 -7.42
C SER A 134 5.57 11.90 -8.12
N SER A 135 6.72 11.24 -8.14
CA SER A 135 6.85 9.91 -8.76
C SER A 135 6.01 8.84 -8.05
N THR A 136 5.96 8.88 -6.72
CA THR A 136 5.11 7.99 -5.93
C THR A 136 3.63 8.25 -6.17
N LEU A 137 3.21 9.53 -6.17
CA LEU A 137 1.85 9.94 -6.48
C LEU A 137 1.45 9.54 -7.91
N ALA A 138 2.35 9.67 -8.88
CA ALA A 138 2.12 9.25 -10.26
C ALA A 138 1.76 7.77 -10.34
N LEU A 139 2.50 6.90 -9.64
CA LEU A 139 2.19 5.46 -9.59
C LEU A 139 0.80 5.19 -9.01
N PHE A 140 0.42 5.83 -7.91
CA PHE A 140 -0.90 5.67 -7.33
C PHE A 140 -2.02 6.20 -8.24
N ILE A 141 -1.82 7.34 -8.89
CA ILE A 141 -2.79 7.93 -9.81
C ILE A 141 -2.95 7.05 -11.06
N VAL A 142 -1.85 6.53 -11.62
CA VAL A 142 -1.88 5.61 -12.77
C VAL A 142 -2.56 4.29 -12.39
N LYS A 143 -2.28 3.74 -11.20
CA LYS A 143 -3.01 2.57 -10.66
C LYS A 143 -4.52 2.82 -10.66
N LYS A 144 -4.96 3.96 -10.11
CA LYS A 144 -6.36 4.36 -10.06
C LYS A 144 -6.97 4.50 -11.46
N ALA A 145 -6.26 5.15 -12.39
CA ALA A 145 -6.68 5.30 -13.78
C ALA A 145 -6.81 3.95 -14.51
N TYR A 146 -5.84 3.05 -14.32
CA TYR A 146 -5.82 1.72 -14.93
C TYR A 146 -6.99 0.86 -14.45
N PHE A 147 -7.23 0.78 -13.13
CA PHE A 147 -8.35 0.01 -12.60
C PHE A 147 -9.70 0.56 -13.05
N LYS A 148 -9.81 1.88 -13.17
CA LYS A 148 -10.99 2.51 -13.76
C LYS A 148 -11.17 2.12 -15.22
N TYR A 149 -10.13 2.25 -16.06
CA TYR A 149 -10.20 1.93 -17.49
C TYR A 149 -10.59 0.46 -17.73
N ARG A 150 -9.90 -0.47 -17.05
CA ARG A 150 -10.16 -1.91 -17.18
C ARG A 150 -11.61 -2.27 -16.86
N ARG A 151 -12.25 -1.56 -15.91
CA ARG A 151 -13.62 -1.85 -15.48
C ARG A 151 -14.69 -1.19 -16.34
N MET A 152 -14.44 0.00 -16.89
CA MET A 152 -15.35 0.58 -17.89
C MET A 152 -15.41 -0.28 -19.17
N GLY A 153 -14.36 -1.05 -19.47
CA GLY A 153 -14.36 -2.04 -20.56
C GLY A 153 -15.17 -3.31 -20.27
N VAL A 154 -15.41 -3.64 -18.98
CA VAL A 154 -16.32 -4.72 -18.57
C VAL A 154 -17.71 -4.09 -18.44
N ARG A 155 -18.36 -3.87 -19.59
CA ARG A 155 -19.80 -3.57 -19.62
C ARG A 155 -20.50 -4.70 -18.85
N PRO A 156 -21.43 -4.42 -17.92
CA PRO A 156 -22.30 -5.47 -17.43
C PRO A 156 -22.96 -6.07 -18.67
N ASP A 157 -22.77 -7.38 -18.85
CA ASP A 157 -23.43 -8.12 -19.90
C ASP A 157 -24.89 -7.71 -19.92
N THR A 158 -25.35 -7.35 -21.11
CA THR A 158 -26.74 -7.09 -21.42
C THR A 158 -27.46 -8.44 -21.40
N GLY A 159 -27.45 -9.09 -20.23
CA GLY A 159 -28.15 -10.33 -20.00
C GLY A 159 -29.63 -10.03 -20.09
N GLU A 160 -30.21 -10.46 -21.20
CA GLU A 160 -31.64 -10.52 -21.45
C GLU A 160 -32.34 -11.15 -20.24
N SER A 161 -32.97 -10.32 -19.41
CA SER A 161 -33.98 -10.78 -18.47
C SER A 161 -35.14 -9.81 -18.48
N GLY A 162 -36.21 -10.24 -19.14
CA GLY A 162 -37.60 -9.97 -18.78
C GLY A 162 -38.01 -8.50 -18.69
N VAL A 163 -38.82 -8.10 -19.67
CA VAL A 163 -39.96 -7.17 -19.59
C VAL A 163 -40.22 -6.61 -18.17
N ASP A 164 -40.20 -5.28 -18.08
CA ASP A 164 -40.57 -4.42 -16.95
C ASP A 164 -39.55 -4.19 -15.82
N THR A 165 -38.50 -3.38 -16.09
CA THR A 165 -37.93 -2.49 -15.05
C THR A 165 -37.52 -1.12 -15.61
N PRO A 166 -38.31 -0.05 -15.35
CA PRO A 166 -37.92 1.32 -15.68
C PRO A 166 -37.06 1.88 -14.56
N ARG A 167 -35.76 1.55 -14.53
CA ARG A 167 -34.71 2.31 -13.81
C ARG A 167 -33.34 1.69 -14.12
N HIS A 168 -32.73 2.14 -15.21
CA HIS A 168 -31.29 1.95 -15.45
C HIS A 168 -30.53 2.72 -14.37
N ARG A 169 -30.28 2.08 -13.22
CA ARG A 169 -29.44 2.67 -12.18
C ARG A 169 -27.99 2.40 -12.50
N HIS A 170 -27.20 3.46 -12.65
CA HIS A 170 -25.78 3.35 -12.97
C HIS A 170 -25.00 2.84 -11.76
N ILE A 171 -24.28 1.74 -11.94
CA ILE A 171 -23.39 1.17 -10.92
C ILE A 171 -22.01 1.78 -11.14
N ILE A 172 -21.48 2.46 -10.12
CA ILE A 172 -20.16 3.08 -10.18
C ILE A 172 -19.23 2.36 -9.19
N PRO A 173 -18.10 1.80 -9.65
CA PRO A 173 -17.12 1.18 -8.77
C PRO A 173 -16.33 2.24 -8.00
N CYS A 174 -16.22 2.05 -6.69
CA CYS A 174 -15.28 2.77 -5.85
C CYS A 174 -13.84 2.39 -6.21
N VAL A 175 -12.99 3.40 -6.28
CA VAL A 175 -11.58 3.28 -6.68
C VAL A 175 -10.68 3.14 -5.44
N VAL A 176 -11.02 3.85 -4.36
CA VAL A 176 -10.26 3.94 -3.10
C VAL A 176 -10.91 3.09 -2.01
N LEU A 177 -12.24 3.11 -1.90
CA LEU A 177 -12.96 2.30 -0.93
C LEU A 177 -12.97 0.83 -1.37
N GLN A 178 -12.40 -0.03 -0.53
CA GLN A 178 -12.34 -1.47 -0.74
C GLN A 178 -12.81 -2.20 0.52
N ALA A 179 -13.56 -3.28 0.33
CA ALA A 179 -13.98 -4.19 1.38
C ALA A 179 -12.86 -5.20 1.67
N ARG A 180 -12.60 -5.41 2.95
CA ARG A 180 -11.76 -6.51 3.42
C ARG A 180 -12.51 -7.82 3.25
N LEU A 181 -11.77 -8.87 2.92
CA LEU A 181 -12.32 -10.21 2.80
C LEU A 181 -11.99 -11.02 4.04
N ARG A 182 -12.92 -11.85 4.48
CA ARG A 182 -12.74 -12.84 5.54
C ARG A 182 -12.87 -14.22 4.92
N LEU A 183 -11.96 -15.13 5.25
CA LEU A 183 -12.05 -16.52 4.82
C LEU A 183 -12.68 -17.35 5.92
N ASP A 184 -13.92 -17.80 5.70
CA ASP A 184 -14.59 -18.69 6.64
C ASP A 184 -14.44 -20.15 6.18
N PRO A 185 -14.18 -21.10 7.11
CA PRO A 185 -14.10 -22.50 6.77
C PRO A 185 -15.47 -23.02 6.34
N VAL A 186 -15.54 -23.60 5.13
CA VAL A 186 -16.73 -24.30 4.64
C VAL A 186 -16.53 -25.78 4.91
N ALA A 187 -17.32 -26.35 5.83
CA ALA A 187 -17.33 -27.79 6.03
C ALA A 187 -17.72 -28.47 4.71
N ILE A 188 -16.94 -29.47 4.30
CA ILE A 188 -17.33 -30.37 3.21
C ILE A 188 -18.58 -31.08 3.72
N GLN A 189 -19.76 -30.60 3.35
CA GLN A 189 -20.97 -31.37 3.51
C GLN A 189 -20.73 -32.67 2.73
N PRO A 190 -20.70 -33.84 3.39
CA PRO A 190 -20.63 -35.09 2.67
C PRO A 190 -21.78 -35.09 1.68
N ARG A 191 -21.50 -35.44 0.42
CA ARG A 191 -22.50 -35.66 -0.63
C ARG A 191 -23.49 -36.72 -0.15
N LEU A 192 -24.48 -36.27 0.61
CA LEU A 192 -25.69 -36.99 0.95
C LEU A 192 -26.80 -36.15 0.35
N THR A 193 -27.48 -36.79 -0.59
CA THR A 193 -28.62 -36.32 -1.40
C THR A 193 -28.32 -35.29 -2.49
N ALA A 194 -28.10 -35.82 -3.69
CA ALA A 194 -28.29 -35.15 -4.98
C ALA A 194 -29.78 -34.86 -5.26
N ASN A 195 -30.48 -34.22 -4.32
CA ASN A 195 -31.89 -33.85 -4.51
C ASN A 195 -32.29 -32.61 -3.69
N GLN A 196 -31.43 -31.59 -3.70
CA GLN A 196 -31.77 -30.26 -3.19
C GLN A 196 -31.14 -29.16 -4.05
N ASP A 197 -31.32 -29.28 -5.37
CA ASP A 197 -31.26 -28.12 -6.23
C ASP A 197 -32.43 -27.20 -5.85
N ASN A 198 -32.14 -25.92 -5.62
CA ASN A 198 -33.06 -24.80 -5.31
C ASN A 198 -33.14 -24.29 -3.85
N ALA A 199 -32.08 -24.42 -3.05
CA ALA A 199 -31.96 -23.58 -1.84
C ALA A 199 -30.54 -23.07 -1.64
N SER A 200 -30.30 -21.83 -2.08
CA SER A 200 -29.13 -21.03 -1.69
C SER A 200 -29.11 -20.86 -0.16
N PRO A 201 -28.03 -21.24 0.54
CA PRO A 201 -27.93 -20.99 1.96
C PRO A 201 -27.32 -19.61 2.24
N ARG A 202 -27.98 -18.84 3.12
CA ARG A 202 -27.54 -17.57 3.77
C ARG A 202 -27.72 -16.24 3.02
N VAL A 203 -28.97 -15.90 2.66
CA VAL A 203 -29.40 -14.48 2.55
C VAL A 203 -30.69 -14.17 3.34
N ALA A 204 -31.34 -15.16 3.96
CA ALA A 204 -32.68 -14.97 4.54
C ALA A 204 -32.77 -14.17 5.87
N ASN A 205 -31.68 -13.83 6.56
CA ASN A 205 -31.78 -13.33 7.94
C ASN A 205 -31.54 -11.82 8.15
N ILE A 206 -31.67 -10.98 7.12
CA ILE A 206 -31.58 -9.50 7.31
C ILE A 206 -32.82 -8.74 6.84
N LEU A 207 -33.82 -9.42 6.23
CA LEU A 207 -35.03 -8.76 5.74
C LEU A 207 -36.31 -9.36 6.34
N GLU A 208 -36.35 -9.63 7.64
CA GLU A 208 -37.58 -10.11 8.30
C GLU A 208 -37.72 -9.61 9.75
N ALA A 209 -37.29 -8.38 10.00
CA ALA A 209 -37.53 -7.67 11.26
C ALA A 209 -38.05 -6.24 10.99
N THR A 210 -39.09 -6.12 10.18
CA THR A 210 -39.94 -4.92 10.16
C THR A 210 -41.33 -5.29 9.65
N GLY A 211 -42.10 -5.96 10.52
CA GLY A 211 -43.55 -6.03 10.35
C GLY A 211 -44.14 -4.65 10.61
N ALA A 212 -44.39 -3.89 9.54
CA ALA A 212 -45.26 -2.72 9.58
C ALA A 212 -45.95 -2.56 8.22
N THR A 213 -47.27 -2.48 8.28
CA THR A 213 -48.23 -2.18 7.22
C THR A 213 -47.77 -1.01 6.31
N PRO A 214 -48.09 -1.04 5.01
CA PRO A 214 -47.68 0.01 4.07
C PRO A 214 -48.49 1.29 4.32
N PRO A 215 -47.86 2.46 4.54
CA PRO A 215 -48.56 3.72 4.48
C PRO A 215 -48.73 4.17 3.01
N PRO A 216 -49.88 4.72 2.63
CA PRO A 216 -50.05 5.41 1.36
C PRO A 216 -49.45 6.81 1.50
N ASP A 217 -48.28 7.03 0.89
CA ASP A 217 -47.85 8.32 0.32
C ASP A 217 -46.36 8.24 -0.03
N VAL A 218 -46.06 7.94 -1.30
CA VAL A 218 -44.70 7.94 -1.84
C VAL A 218 -44.35 9.36 -2.28
N ALA A 219 -44.02 10.22 -1.31
CA ALA A 219 -43.24 11.42 -1.54
C ALA A 219 -41.95 11.31 -0.74
N SER A 220 -40.82 11.20 -1.44
CA SER A 220 -39.45 11.10 -0.92
C SER A 220 -39.08 9.81 -0.15
N ALA A 221 -38.78 8.74 -0.90
CA ALA A 221 -37.87 7.73 -0.38
C ALA A 221 -36.53 8.43 -0.08
N PRO A 222 -35.95 8.30 1.13
CA PRO A 222 -34.66 8.91 1.43
C PRO A 222 -33.63 8.41 0.42
N GLN A 223 -32.86 9.34 -0.14
CA GLN A 223 -31.86 9.07 -1.17
C GLN A 223 -30.63 8.39 -0.53
N ILE A 224 -30.85 7.21 0.07
CA ILE A 224 -29.84 6.43 0.76
C ILE A 224 -28.91 5.83 -0.29
N GLN A 225 -27.61 6.15 -0.20
CA GLN A 225 -26.58 5.58 -1.04
C GLN A 225 -26.34 4.13 -0.62
N GLN A 226 -26.67 3.18 -1.48
CA GLN A 226 -26.44 1.76 -1.21
C GLN A 226 -25.08 1.33 -1.75
N LEU A 227 -24.20 0.90 -0.85
CA LEU A 227 -22.92 0.27 -1.17
C LEU A 227 -23.15 -1.25 -1.35
N ARG A 228 -22.62 -1.82 -2.43
CA ARG A 228 -22.64 -3.26 -2.73
C ARG A 228 -21.23 -3.75 -3.02
N LEU A 229 -20.99 -5.03 -2.78
CA LEU A 229 -19.73 -5.67 -3.13
C LEU A 229 -19.68 -5.94 -4.65
N SER A 230 -18.56 -5.64 -5.30
CA SER A 230 -18.36 -5.91 -6.74
C SER A 230 -18.37 -7.42 -6.99
N ASN A 231 -19.38 -7.91 -7.71
CA ASN A 231 -19.71 -9.33 -7.94
C ASN A 231 -20.10 -10.04 -6.62
N ASP A 232 -21.26 -10.71 -6.55
CA ASP A 232 -21.69 -11.38 -5.31
C ASP A 232 -21.27 -12.85 -5.24
N LYS A 233 -20.63 -13.39 -6.30
CA LYS A 233 -20.18 -14.79 -6.29
C LYS A 233 -19.09 -14.96 -5.23
N ALA A 234 -19.34 -15.84 -4.26
CA ALA A 234 -18.35 -16.32 -3.32
C ALA A 234 -17.32 -17.15 -4.07
N PHE A 235 -16.03 -16.86 -3.89
CA PHE A 235 -14.96 -17.69 -4.43
C PHE A 235 -14.58 -18.72 -3.36
N VAL A 236 -14.59 -20.00 -3.72
CA VAL A 236 -14.20 -21.09 -2.83
C VAL A 236 -12.71 -21.36 -3.04
N VAL A 237 -11.93 -21.29 -1.97
CA VAL A 237 -10.50 -21.60 -2.00
C VAL A 237 -10.29 -23.01 -1.46
N ASP A 238 -9.72 -23.89 -2.27
CA ASP A 238 -9.28 -25.21 -1.81
C ASP A 238 -7.94 -25.08 -1.07
N ALA A 239 -7.98 -25.22 0.26
CA ALA A 239 -6.82 -25.12 1.13
C ALA A 239 -5.75 -26.20 0.84
N ARG A 240 -6.10 -27.30 0.15
CA ARG A 240 -5.15 -28.37 -0.19
C ARG A 240 -4.25 -28.04 -1.38
N ARG A 241 -4.56 -26.98 -2.14
CA ARG A 241 -3.77 -26.53 -3.30
C ARG A 241 -2.60 -25.64 -2.89
N THR A 242 -1.74 -26.16 -2.02
CA THR A 242 -0.50 -25.47 -1.60
C THR A 242 0.60 -25.58 -2.65
N VAL A 243 1.64 -24.75 -2.57
CA VAL A 243 2.81 -24.82 -3.47
C VAL A 243 3.47 -26.20 -3.40
N VAL A 244 3.71 -26.72 -2.19
CA VAL A 244 4.27 -28.06 -1.94
C VAL A 244 3.32 -28.87 -1.07
N ARG A 245 2.45 -29.65 -1.73
CA ARG A 245 1.45 -30.50 -1.04
C ARG A 245 2.06 -31.46 -0.03
N ARG A 246 3.21 -32.07 -0.36
CA ARG A 246 3.90 -33.02 0.52
C ARG A 246 4.30 -32.41 1.87
N LEU A 247 4.61 -31.10 1.90
CA LEU A 247 4.97 -30.42 3.13
C LEU A 247 3.74 -30.23 4.05
N LEU A 248 2.57 -29.95 3.47
CA LEU A 248 1.31 -29.87 4.21
C LEU A 248 0.97 -31.23 4.84
N ASP A 249 1.09 -32.32 4.08
CA ASP A 249 0.84 -33.66 4.60
C ASP A 249 1.79 -34.01 5.77
N LEU A 250 3.05 -33.57 5.69
CA LEU A 250 4.04 -33.75 6.77
C LEU A 250 3.72 -32.91 8.01
N VAL A 251 3.31 -31.65 7.85
CA VAL A 251 2.94 -30.77 8.97
C VAL A 251 1.72 -31.34 9.70
N ASN A 252 0.70 -31.77 8.96
CA ASN A 252 -0.51 -32.33 9.54
C ASN A 252 -0.27 -33.70 10.21
N SER A 253 0.69 -34.48 9.70
CA SER A 253 1.00 -35.82 10.23
C SER A 253 1.94 -35.77 11.43
N TYR A 254 2.78 -34.74 11.57
CA TYR A 254 3.83 -34.69 12.57
C TYR A 254 3.85 -33.35 13.29
N TYR A 255 3.40 -33.34 14.56
CA TYR A 255 3.48 -32.16 15.43
C TYR A 255 4.90 -31.58 15.53
N GLN A 256 5.92 -32.44 15.42
CA GLN A 256 7.33 -32.03 15.42
C GLN A 256 7.66 -31.03 14.29
N MET A 257 7.05 -31.17 13.11
CA MET A 257 7.28 -30.27 11.98
C MET A 257 6.72 -28.87 12.26
N THR A 258 5.51 -28.79 12.82
CA THR A 258 4.91 -27.53 13.28
C THR A 258 5.81 -26.83 14.28
N THR A 259 6.30 -27.56 15.29
CA THR A 259 7.22 -27.00 16.29
C THR A 259 8.55 -26.57 15.69
N ALA A 260 9.10 -27.31 14.72
CA ALA A 260 10.34 -26.98 14.06
C ALA A 260 10.23 -25.69 13.23
N VAL A 261 9.16 -25.53 12.45
CA VAL A 261 8.91 -24.31 11.67
C VAL A 261 8.79 -23.09 12.59
N SER A 262 8.00 -23.18 13.66
CA SER A 262 7.87 -22.08 14.62
C SER A 262 9.17 -21.79 15.38
N PHE A 263 9.94 -22.82 15.72
CA PHE A 263 11.26 -22.65 16.34
C PHE A 263 12.24 -21.90 15.43
N PHE A 264 12.33 -22.27 14.15
CA PHE A 264 13.17 -21.53 13.19
C PHE A 264 12.68 -20.10 12.98
N GLY A 265 11.37 -19.86 13.00
CA GLY A 265 10.81 -18.50 12.94
C GLY A 265 11.23 -17.64 14.14
N ILE A 266 11.10 -18.15 15.36
CA ILE A 266 11.49 -17.42 16.58
C ILE A 266 13.01 -17.22 16.62
N LEU A 267 13.78 -18.25 16.33
CA LEU A 267 15.25 -18.19 16.30
C LEU A 267 15.73 -17.17 15.27
N GLY A 268 15.16 -17.17 14.06
CA GLY A 268 15.48 -16.21 13.01
C GLY A 268 15.13 -14.78 13.40
N LEU A 269 14.00 -14.56 14.08
CA LEU A 269 13.60 -13.23 14.54
C LEU A 269 14.58 -12.70 15.60
N LEU A 270 14.86 -13.50 16.64
CA LEU A 270 15.78 -13.12 17.71
C LEU A 270 17.21 -12.92 17.20
N ALA A 271 17.70 -13.81 16.33
CA ALA A 271 19.01 -13.66 15.73
C ALA A 271 19.10 -12.42 14.82
N THR A 272 18.02 -12.07 14.11
CA THR A 272 17.95 -10.84 13.31
C THR A 272 18.01 -9.59 14.19
N ILE A 273 17.29 -9.57 15.32
CA ILE A 273 17.40 -8.48 16.31
C ILE A 273 18.84 -8.37 16.80
N ALA A 274 19.42 -9.49 17.24
CA ALA A 274 20.78 -9.51 17.80
C ALA A 274 21.82 -9.00 16.79
N VAL A 275 21.77 -9.45 15.53
CA VAL A 275 22.76 -9.01 14.52
C VAL A 275 22.61 -7.52 14.20
N TRP A 276 21.39 -6.97 14.14
CA TRP A 276 21.18 -5.54 13.92
C TRP A 276 21.63 -4.69 15.10
N VAL A 277 21.39 -5.14 16.33
CA VAL A 277 21.90 -4.47 17.55
C VAL A 277 23.43 -4.45 17.54
N LEU A 278 24.08 -5.58 17.25
CA LEU A 278 25.54 -5.66 17.19
C LEU A 278 26.14 -4.82 16.05
N LEU A 279 25.44 -4.70 14.91
CA LEU A 279 25.89 -3.87 13.78
C LEU A 279 25.83 -2.37 14.07
N LEU A 280 24.85 -1.94 14.87
CA LEU A 280 24.65 -0.53 15.20
C LEU A 280 25.47 -0.08 16.42
N GLN A 281 26.11 -1.01 17.15
CA GLN A 281 27.04 -0.66 18.21
C GLN A 281 28.35 -0.08 17.64
N HIS A 282 28.74 1.08 18.17
CA HIS A 282 29.85 1.90 17.64
C HIS A 282 31.25 1.32 17.91
N ASP A 283 31.40 0.40 18.88
CA ASP A 283 32.69 -0.15 19.30
C ASP A 283 32.89 -1.59 18.77
N GLN A 284 33.52 -1.72 17.60
CA GLN A 284 33.78 -3.02 16.98
C GLN A 284 35.17 -3.56 17.35
N SER A 285 35.24 -4.30 18.46
CA SER A 285 36.35 -5.21 18.71
C SER A 285 36.31 -6.40 17.74
N LYS A 286 37.48 -6.97 17.40
CA LYS A 286 37.61 -8.16 16.52
C LYS A 286 36.76 -9.35 16.97
N ALA A 287 36.56 -9.51 18.28
CA ALA A 287 35.71 -10.57 18.84
C ALA A 287 34.21 -10.33 18.53
N VAL A 288 33.79 -9.07 18.53
CA VAL A 288 32.41 -8.67 18.19
C VAL A 288 32.14 -8.92 16.70
N GLU A 289 33.10 -8.65 15.82
CA GLU A 289 32.95 -8.92 14.38
C GLU A 289 32.68 -10.40 14.07
N GLN A 290 33.42 -11.31 14.71
CA GLN A 290 33.18 -12.75 14.57
C GLN A 290 31.82 -13.19 15.11
N LEU A 291 31.39 -12.61 16.24
CA LEU A 291 30.07 -12.87 16.82
C LEU A 291 28.96 -12.37 15.87
N THR A 292 29.08 -11.16 15.33
CA THR A 292 28.13 -10.57 14.38
C THR A 292 28.02 -11.43 13.12
N LEU A 293 29.13 -11.96 12.59
CA LEU A 293 29.10 -12.86 11.45
C LEU A 293 28.34 -14.17 11.78
N ARG A 294 28.63 -14.81 12.92
CA ARG A 294 27.95 -16.03 13.34
C ARG A 294 26.45 -15.81 13.52
N MET A 295 26.07 -14.71 14.19
CA MET A 295 24.66 -14.34 14.37
C MET A 295 23.99 -14.02 13.04
N GLY A 296 24.69 -13.37 12.11
CA GLY A 296 24.20 -13.12 10.75
C GLY A 296 23.92 -14.41 9.98
N VAL A 297 24.81 -15.41 10.05
CA VAL A 297 24.61 -16.72 9.40
C VAL A 297 23.40 -17.43 10.02
N ILE A 298 23.30 -17.46 11.35
CA ILE A 298 22.16 -18.06 12.04
C ILE A 298 20.85 -17.37 11.65
N ALA A 299 20.82 -16.03 11.66
CA ALA A 299 19.66 -15.24 11.28
C ALA A 299 19.23 -15.52 9.83
N ALA A 300 20.16 -15.43 8.87
CA ALA A 300 19.85 -15.65 7.46
C ALA A 300 19.38 -17.08 7.19
N ALA A 301 20.05 -18.10 7.74
CA ALA A 301 19.71 -19.51 7.52
C ALA A 301 18.35 -19.87 8.13
N SER A 302 18.10 -19.48 9.39
CA SER A 302 16.83 -19.79 10.07
C SER A 302 15.65 -19.02 9.48
N THR A 303 15.83 -17.74 9.15
CA THR A 303 14.81 -16.96 8.42
C THR A 303 14.54 -17.55 7.04
N LEU A 304 15.57 -17.98 6.29
CA LEU A 304 15.38 -18.62 4.98
C LEU A 304 14.61 -19.94 5.08
N LEU A 305 14.96 -20.80 6.04
CA LEU A 305 14.23 -22.06 6.28
C LEU A 305 12.76 -21.79 6.65
N PHE A 306 12.51 -20.83 7.54
CA PHE A 306 11.16 -20.47 7.94
C PHE A 306 10.33 -19.88 6.78
N THR A 307 10.90 -18.92 6.04
CA THR A 307 10.21 -18.25 4.93
C THR A 307 9.98 -19.19 3.74
N SER A 308 10.94 -20.07 3.43
CA SER A 308 10.75 -21.08 2.38
C SER A 308 9.70 -22.14 2.75
N ALA A 309 9.68 -22.61 4.01
CA ALA A 309 8.65 -23.52 4.49
C ALA A 309 7.25 -22.90 4.43
N THR A 310 7.11 -21.63 4.86
CA THR A 310 5.82 -20.93 4.81
C THR A 310 5.37 -20.63 3.37
N VAL A 311 6.27 -20.22 2.47
CA VAL A 311 5.94 -20.08 1.04
C VAL A 311 5.54 -21.42 0.42
N ALA A 312 6.18 -22.53 0.80
CA ALA A 312 5.82 -23.86 0.35
C ALA A 312 4.41 -24.28 0.82
N LEU A 313 3.96 -23.81 1.98
CA LEU A 313 2.61 -24.02 2.51
C LEU A 313 1.57 -23.00 1.98
N ALA A 314 1.99 -21.96 1.28
CA ALA A 314 1.08 -20.97 0.72
C ALA A 314 0.16 -21.58 -0.36
N GLN A 315 -1.08 -21.09 -0.43
CA GLN A 315 -2.06 -21.50 -1.43
C GLN A 315 -1.74 -20.83 -2.77
N ARG A 316 -1.69 -21.63 -3.85
CA ARG A 316 -1.16 -21.19 -5.16
C ARG A 316 -1.96 -20.06 -5.81
N ASP A 317 -3.28 -20.09 -5.70
CA ASP A 317 -4.16 -19.12 -6.37
C ASP A 317 -4.15 -17.77 -5.65
N LEU A 318 -4.16 -17.77 -4.32
CA LEU A 318 -3.99 -16.59 -3.45
C LEU A 318 -2.60 -16.01 -3.64
N LEU A 319 -1.55 -16.84 -3.68
CA LEU A 319 -0.19 -16.37 -3.96
C LEU A 319 -0.10 -15.71 -5.34
N ARG A 320 -0.71 -16.30 -6.37
CA ARG A 320 -0.77 -15.68 -7.70
C ARG A 320 -1.52 -14.35 -7.65
N LEU A 321 -2.66 -14.28 -6.96
CA LEU A 321 -3.43 -13.04 -6.81
C LEU A 321 -2.61 -11.95 -6.09
N LEU A 322 -1.83 -12.35 -5.10
CA LEU A 322 -0.99 -11.49 -4.27
C LEU A 322 0.22 -10.96 -5.03
N VAL A 323 0.91 -11.80 -5.81
CA VAL A 323 2.04 -11.40 -6.66
C VAL A 323 1.62 -10.39 -7.74
N TRP A 324 0.37 -10.45 -8.20
CA TRP A 324 -0.19 -9.46 -9.13
C TRP A 324 -0.89 -8.28 -8.44
N ASN A 325 -0.94 -8.27 -7.10
CA ASN A 325 -1.53 -7.17 -6.35
C ASN A 325 -0.55 -5.98 -6.35
N PHE A 326 -1.03 -4.82 -6.81
CA PHE A 326 -0.22 -3.60 -6.85
C PHE A 326 0.42 -3.28 -5.51
N ASP A 327 -0.29 -3.43 -4.39
CA ASP A 327 0.22 -3.04 -3.08
C ASP A 327 1.43 -3.90 -2.68
N VAL A 328 1.39 -5.19 -3.03
CA VAL A 328 2.48 -6.14 -2.80
C VAL A 328 3.65 -5.84 -3.72
N VAL A 329 3.41 -5.64 -5.02
CA VAL A 329 4.46 -5.31 -5.99
C VAL A 329 5.14 -4.00 -5.63
N PHE A 330 4.35 -2.98 -5.25
CA PHE A 330 4.85 -1.69 -4.81
C PHE A 330 5.71 -1.86 -3.54
N SER A 331 5.20 -2.51 -2.50
CA SER A 331 5.96 -2.79 -1.28
C SER A 331 7.25 -3.56 -1.56
N THR A 332 7.19 -4.62 -2.38
CA THR A 332 8.34 -5.44 -2.81
C THR A 332 9.40 -4.56 -3.48
N LEU A 333 9.00 -3.69 -4.42
CA LEU A 333 9.93 -2.78 -5.11
C LEU A 333 10.56 -1.78 -4.13
N GLN A 334 9.78 -1.18 -3.23
CA GLN A 334 10.33 -0.24 -2.24
C GLN A 334 11.32 -0.94 -1.30
N GLY A 335 10.95 -2.11 -0.78
CA GLY A 335 11.77 -2.89 0.15
C GLY A 335 13.05 -3.45 -0.46
N THR A 336 12.99 -3.91 -1.71
CA THR A 336 14.17 -4.37 -2.47
C THR A 336 15.13 -3.21 -2.75
N VAL A 337 14.63 -2.05 -3.18
CA VAL A 337 15.47 -0.87 -3.38
C VAL A 337 16.10 -0.42 -2.07
N LEU A 338 15.36 -0.41 -0.95
CA LEU A 338 15.94 -0.11 0.36
C LEU A 338 17.03 -1.13 0.75
N ALA A 339 16.78 -2.42 0.58
CA ALA A 339 17.77 -3.46 0.88
C ALA A 339 19.06 -3.26 0.06
N VAL A 340 18.94 -2.96 -1.23
CA VAL A 340 20.11 -2.67 -2.09
C VAL A 340 20.85 -1.42 -1.63
N CYS A 341 20.14 -0.35 -1.26
CA CYS A 341 20.76 0.85 -0.69
C CYS A 341 21.50 0.54 0.61
N LEU A 342 20.91 -0.25 1.51
CA LEU A 342 21.55 -0.64 2.78
C LEU A 342 22.78 -1.52 2.53
N LEU A 343 22.72 -2.45 1.57
CA LEU A 343 23.88 -3.27 1.18
C LEU A 343 25.04 -2.40 0.68
N ASP A 344 24.75 -1.40 -0.17
CA ASP A 344 25.77 -0.49 -0.69
C ASP A 344 26.33 0.43 0.42
N LEU A 345 25.46 1.00 1.27
CA LEU A 345 25.86 1.82 2.42
C LEU A 345 26.72 1.06 3.43
N LEU A 346 26.48 -0.25 3.59
CA LEU A 346 27.24 -1.16 4.46
C LEU A 346 28.42 -1.82 3.73
N ARG A 347 28.75 -1.34 2.51
CA ARG A 347 29.88 -1.79 1.69
C ARG A 347 29.93 -3.30 1.43
N TRP A 348 28.77 -3.96 1.36
CA TRP A 348 28.69 -5.40 1.08
C TRP A 348 29.50 -6.29 2.03
N ARG A 349 29.74 -5.84 3.28
CA ARG A 349 30.42 -6.66 4.30
C ARG A 349 29.57 -7.88 4.62
N ALA A 350 30.19 -9.07 4.68
CA ALA A 350 29.47 -10.34 4.82
C ALA A 350 28.44 -10.36 5.97
N ALA A 351 28.84 -9.93 7.18
CA ALA A 351 27.93 -9.91 8.34
C ALA A 351 26.75 -8.94 8.14
N SER A 352 27.03 -7.73 7.65
CA SER A 352 26.02 -6.71 7.35
C SER A 352 25.07 -7.15 6.22
N SER A 353 25.60 -7.80 5.19
CA SER A 353 24.81 -8.33 4.08
C SER A 353 23.85 -9.42 4.53
N LEU A 354 24.28 -10.33 5.41
CA LEU A 354 23.40 -11.35 5.98
C LEU A 354 22.28 -10.74 6.84
N ALA A 355 22.57 -9.68 7.61
CA ALA A 355 21.56 -8.95 8.38
C ALA A 355 20.50 -8.28 7.49
N VAL A 356 20.94 -7.61 6.42
CA VAL A 356 20.04 -6.99 5.42
C VAL A 356 19.22 -8.05 4.69
N VAL A 357 19.82 -9.18 4.30
CA VAL A 357 19.10 -10.29 3.66
C VAL A 357 18.05 -10.87 4.61
N SER A 358 18.37 -11.09 5.88
CA SER A 358 17.39 -11.58 6.86
C SER A 358 16.23 -10.59 7.05
N TRP A 359 16.52 -9.29 7.18
CA TRP A 359 15.51 -8.23 7.23
C TRP A 359 14.63 -8.23 5.96
N TRP A 360 15.23 -8.35 4.79
CA TRP A 360 14.54 -8.40 3.50
C TRP A 360 13.62 -9.62 3.37
N LEU A 361 14.08 -10.79 3.84
CA LEU A 361 13.26 -12.02 3.88
C LEU A 361 12.05 -11.87 4.81
N TRP A 362 12.23 -11.30 6.01
CA TRP A 362 11.12 -11.00 6.92
C TRP A 362 10.09 -10.07 6.27
N PHE A 363 10.56 -9.02 5.59
CA PHE A 363 9.67 -8.12 4.88
C PHE A 363 8.87 -8.83 3.78
N HIS A 364 9.51 -9.67 2.95
CA HIS A 364 8.82 -10.42 1.89
C HIS A 364 7.83 -11.45 2.44
N TRP A 365 8.19 -12.10 3.55
CA TRP A 365 7.30 -13.04 4.21
C TRP A 365 6.01 -12.37 4.70
N LEU A 366 6.10 -11.15 5.27
CA LEU A 366 4.92 -10.38 5.65
C LEU A 366 4.01 -10.08 4.45
N LEU A 367 4.59 -9.85 3.26
CA LEU A 367 3.82 -9.62 2.04
C LEU A 367 3.10 -10.88 1.53
N VAL A 368 3.58 -12.08 1.88
CA VAL A 368 3.03 -13.37 1.43
C VAL A 368 2.01 -13.94 2.43
N LEU A 369 1.85 -13.32 3.60
CA LEU A 369 1.04 -13.86 4.69
C LEU A 369 -0.42 -14.14 4.30
N ASP A 370 -1.02 -13.33 3.43
CA ASP A 370 -2.38 -13.54 2.91
C ASP A 370 -2.55 -14.80 2.06
N ALA A 371 -1.46 -15.37 1.54
CA ALA A 371 -1.48 -16.62 0.80
C ALA A 371 -1.51 -17.85 1.73
N LEU A 372 -1.25 -17.69 3.04
CA LEU A 372 -1.44 -18.74 4.03
C LEU A 372 -2.91 -18.80 4.42
N THR A 373 -3.57 -19.94 4.18
CA THR A 373 -4.98 -20.09 4.56
C THR A 373 -5.18 -20.08 6.07
N PRO A 374 -6.34 -19.64 6.58
CA PRO A 374 -6.65 -19.61 8.02
C PRO A 374 -6.34 -20.92 8.75
N SER A 375 -6.71 -22.05 8.13
CA SER A 375 -6.42 -23.39 8.66
C SER A 375 -4.93 -23.63 8.98
N VAL A 376 -4.05 -23.25 8.05
CA VAL A 376 -2.59 -23.38 8.20
C VAL A 376 -2.05 -22.36 9.20
N THR A 377 -2.59 -21.13 9.20
CA THR A 377 -2.13 -20.09 10.12
C THR A 377 -2.52 -20.36 11.58
N ASP A 378 -3.68 -20.98 11.80
CA ASP A 378 -4.16 -21.37 13.13
C ASP A 378 -3.36 -22.55 13.67
N GLU A 379 -3.09 -23.54 12.82
CA GLU A 379 -2.29 -24.71 13.20
C GLU A 379 -0.85 -24.32 13.57
N LEU A 380 -0.25 -23.39 12.82
CA LEU A 380 1.11 -22.90 13.11
C LEU A 380 1.15 -21.74 14.12
N ARG A 381 -0.02 -21.19 14.51
CA ARG A 381 -0.17 -19.99 15.37
C ARG A 381 0.65 -18.78 14.90
N ILE A 382 0.91 -18.69 13.59
CA ILE A 382 1.90 -17.77 13.02
C ILE A 382 1.44 -16.32 13.07
N ARG A 383 0.15 -16.08 12.81
CA ARG A 383 -0.32 -14.76 12.39
C ARG A 383 -0.19 -13.70 13.49
N LYS A 384 -0.68 -13.95 14.70
CA LYS A 384 -0.59 -12.97 15.78
C LYS A 384 0.77 -12.99 16.48
N HIS A 385 1.34 -14.17 16.73
CA HIS A 385 2.55 -14.29 17.53
C HIS A 385 3.83 -13.96 16.79
N LEU A 386 3.87 -14.13 15.47
CA LEU A 386 5.09 -13.93 14.69
C LEU A 386 4.99 -12.76 13.70
N ALA A 387 3.83 -12.52 13.08
CA ALA A 387 3.71 -11.42 12.11
C ALA A 387 3.84 -10.03 12.75
N LEU A 388 3.21 -9.82 13.92
CA LEU A 388 3.28 -8.53 14.60
C LEU A 388 4.73 -8.19 15.06
N PRO A 389 5.47 -9.07 15.74
CA PRO A 389 6.88 -8.82 16.04
C PRO A 389 7.74 -8.64 14.79
N ALA A 390 7.50 -9.39 13.72
CA ALA A 390 8.25 -9.28 12.48
C ALA A 390 8.03 -7.93 11.78
N ILE A 391 6.79 -7.42 11.69
CA ILE A 391 6.56 -6.08 11.10
C ILE A 391 7.18 -4.99 11.97
N LEU A 392 7.09 -5.10 13.29
CA LEU A 392 7.73 -4.15 14.20
C LEU A 392 9.24 -4.15 14.01
N LEU A 393 9.86 -5.33 13.94
CA LEU A 393 11.29 -5.47 13.65
C LEU A 393 11.67 -4.80 12.34
N VAL A 394 10.94 -5.10 11.26
CA VAL A 394 11.22 -4.54 9.93
C VAL A 394 11.14 -3.02 9.94
N LEU A 395 10.10 -2.46 10.56
CA LEU A 395 9.89 -1.01 10.65
C LEU A 395 10.90 -0.32 11.56
N VAL A 396 11.20 -0.89 12.73
CA VAL A 396 12.17 -0.34 13.68
C VAL A 396 13.56 -0.33 13.06
N VAL A 397 13.99 -1.43 12.43
CA VAL A 397 15.31 -1.47 11.76
C VAL A 397 15.38 -0.41 10.66
N ALA A 398 14.36 -0.29 9.81
CA ALA A 398 14.32 0.72 8.76
C ALA A 398 14.39 2.14 9.35
N PHE A 399 13.61 2.42 10.39
CA PHE A 399 13.57 3.72 11.07
C PHE A 399 14.89 4.07 11.75
N VAL A 400 15.49 3.13 12.49
CA VAL A 400 16.79 3.32 13.15
C VAL A 400 17.90 3.56 12.12
N CYS A 401 17.91 2.83 10.99
CA CYS A 401 18.86 3.10 9.91
C CYS A 401 18.69 4.53 9.35
N ALA A 402 17.45 5.00 9.16
CA ALA A 402 17.23 6.37 8.73
C ALA A 402 17.68 7.39 9.78
N LEU A 403 17.42 7.16 11.07
CA LEU A 403 17.89 8.04 12.14
C LEU A 403 19.42 8.13 12.17
N GLU A 404 20.12 7.01 12.08
CA GLU A 404 21.59 6.99 12.03
C GLU A 404 22.14 7.77 10.82
N LEU A 405 21.53 7.61 9.64
CA LEU A 405 21.87 8.40 8.46
C LEU A 405 21.61 9.90 8.68
N LEU A 406 20.49 10.25 9.32
CA LEU A 406 20.12 11.64 9.60
C LEU A 406 20.98 12.28 10.68
N VAL A 407 21.48 11.54 11.67
CA VAL A 407 22.35 12.12 12.72
C VAL A 407 23.74 12.44 12.16
N GLY A 408 24.17 11.80 11.06
CA GLY A 408 25.39 12.14 10.32
C GLY A 408 26.70 11.80 11.06
N SER A 409 26.63 11.13 12.21
CA SER A 409 27.78 10.70 13.01
C SER A 409 28.23 9.27 12.71
N SER A 410 27.53 8.56 11.82
CA SER A 410 27.73 7.13 11.65
C SER A 410 29.03 6.81 10.88
N THR A 411 30.00 6.20 11.55
CA THR A 411 31.14 5.52 10.92
C THR A 411 30.72 4.24 10.16
N VAL A 412 29.49 3.78 10.41
CA VAL A 412 28.91 2.53 9.90
C VAL A 412 28.47 2.67 8.44
N PHE A 413 27.75 3.75 8.10
CA PHE A 413 27.23 3.96 6.75
C PHE A 413 28.20 4.81 5.93
N SER A 414 28.47 4.35 4.70
CA SER A 414 29.31 5.07 3.76
C SER A 414 28.47 5.56 2.58
N PRO A 415 28.05 6.83 2.57
CA PRO A 415 27.28 7.37 1.47
C PRO A 415 28.11 7.32 0.17
N ARG A 416 27.42 7.03 -0.93
CA ARG A 416 28.00 6.91 -2.27
C ARG A 416 27.07 7.59 -3.25
N LEU A 417 27.65 8.26 -4.24
CA LEU A 417 26.93 8.73 -5.41
C LEU A 417 26.49 7.53 -6.25
N LEU A 418 25.17 7.24 -6.25
CA LEU A 418 24.59 6.14 -7.03
C LEU A 418 24.48 6.53 -8.50
N TRP A 419 23.98 7.73 -8.73
CA TRP A 419 23.67 8.18 -10.07
C TRP A 419 23.87 9.69 -10.16
N SER A 420 24.66 10.11 -11.14
CA SER A 420 24.79 11.51 -11.52
C SER A 420 24.31 11.68 -12.95
N LEU A 421 23.32 12.54 -13.14
CA LEU A 421 22.86 12.95 -14.45
C LEU A 421 23.31 14.39 -14.69
N ARG A 422 24.25 14.57 -15.60
CA ARG A 422 24.69 15.91 -16.05
C ARG A 422 24.23 16.11 -17.48
N VAL A 423 23.33 17.07 -17.69
CA VAL A 423 22.96 17.52 -19.03
C VAL A 423 23.54 18.92 -19.21
N THR A 424 24.45 19.05 -20.16
CA THR A 424 25.35 20.21 -20.37
C THR A 424 24.64 21.56 -20.50
N SER A 425 23.34 21.59 -20.78
CA SER A 425 22.54 22.81 -20.89
C SER A 425 21.40 22.96 -19.87
N PHE A 426 21.05 21.93 -19.10
CA PHE A 426 19.82 21.94 -18.27
C PHE A 426 20.09 21.69 -16.77
N GLY A 427 21.24 21.13 -16.40
CA GLY A 427 21.67 21.04 -15.00
C GLY A 427 22.21 19.67 -14.59
N ASP A 428 22.51 19.56 -13.30
CA ASP A 428 23.04 18.39 -12.62
C ASP A 428 22.02 17.81 -11.61
N PHE A 429 21.87 16.49 -11.61
CA PHE A 429 21.13 15.75 -10.61
C PHE A 429 21.99 14.62 -10.05
N ASP A 430 22.32 14.75 -8.77
CA ASP A 430 23.10 13.77 -8.04
C ASP A 430 22.20 13.05 -7.03
N LEU A 431 22.09 11.73 -7.19
CA LEU A 431 21.36 10.84 -6.31
C LEU A 431 22.36 10.07 -5.47
N HIS A 432 22.34 10.31 -4.16
CA HIS A 432 23.20 9.63 -3.19
C HIS A 432 22.45 8.47 -2.53
N THR A 433 23.17 7.41 -2.18
CA THR A 433 22.60 6.20 -1.54
C THR A 433 21.83 6.51 -0.27
N ASP A 434 22.35 7.40 0.57
CA ASP A 434 21.78 7.82 1.85
C ASP A 434 20.45 8.57 1.68
N THR A 435 20.39 9.55 0.79
CA THR A 435 19.17 10.31 0.47
C THR A 435 18.09 9.37 -0.08
N LEU A 436 18.48 8.45 -0.98
CA LEU A 436 17.57 7.45 -1.51
C LEU A 436 17.12 6.46 -0.42
N ALA A 437 18.01 6.01 0.47
CA ALA A 437 17.68 5.10 1.55
C ALA A 437 16.66 5.72 2.51
N VAL A 438 16.92 6.93 3.02
CA VAL A 438 16.00 7.65 3.92
C VAL A 438 14.63 7.83 3.26
N GLN A 439 14.61 8.19 1.99
CA GLN A 439 13.38 8.33 1.21
C GLN A 439 12.58 7.01 1.15
N ARG A 440 13.24 5.87 0.90
CA ARG A 440 12.58 4.56 0.88
C ARG A 440 12.12 4.13 2.27
N VAL A 441 12.87 4.45 3.33
CA VAL A 441 12.44 4.22 4.71
C VAL A 441 11.15 4.96 5.00
N VAL A 442 11.05 6.25 4.66
CA VAL A 442 9.81 7.02 4.86
C VAL A 442 8.64 6.38 4.10
N THR A 443 8.84 5.91 2.86
CA THR A 443 7.80 5.17 2.13
C THR A 443 7.39 3.90 2.85
N ILE A 444 8.34 3.06 3.25
CA ILE A 444 8.08 1.74 3.83
C ILE A 444 7.44 1.87 5.22
N VAL A 445 7.98 2.75 6.07
CA VAL A 445 7.47 3.01 7.41
C VAL A 445 6.07 3.61 7.34
N GLY A 446 5.86 4.61 6.49
CA GLY A 446 4.53 5.16 6.24
C GLY A 446 3.59 4.06 5.74
N TRP A 447 3.84 3.54 4.53
CA TRP A 447 2.93 2.61 3.87
C TRP A 447 2.63 1.33 4.67
N SER A 448 3.62 0.79 5.39
CA SER A 448 3.49 -0.48 6.11
C SER A 448 3.01 -0.31 7.56
N SER A 449 2.93 0.91 8.10
CA SER A 449 2.36 1.14 9.44
C SER A 449 0.90 0.68 9.55
N ARG A 450 0.15 0.69 8.44
CA ARG A 450 -1.20 0.09 8.36
C ARG A 450 -1.23 -1.37 8.79
N LEU A 451 -0.17 -2.13 8.47
CA LEU A 451 -0.06 -3.54 8.80
C LEU A 451 0.08 -3.74 10.31
N VAL A 452 0.73 -2.81 11.02
CA VAL A 452 0.84 -2.85 12.48
C VAL A 452 -0.53 -2.71 13.10
N ILE A 453 -1.34 -1.76 12.62
CA ILE A 453 -2.72 -1.57 13.08
C ILE A 453 -3.55 -2.81 12.76
N ASP A 454 -3.42 -3.33 11.54
CA ASP A 454 -4.17 -4.51 11.09
C ASP A 454 -3.80 -5.78 11.88
N PHE A 455 -2.53 -5.99 12.22
CA PHE A 455 -2.12 -7.15 13.03
C PHE A 455 -2.39 -6.98 14.53
N ALA A 456 -2.38 -5.75 15.04
CA ALA A 456 -2.65 -5.48 16.44
C ALA A 456 -4.16 -5.51 16.77
N MET A 457 -5.00 -4.97 15.88
CA MET A 457 -6.44 -4.78 16.13
C MET A 457 -7.34 -5.62 15.23
N GLY A 458 -6.82 -6.20 14.14
CA GLY A 458 -7.62 -6.93 13.16
C GLY A 458 -7.96 -8.38 13.56
N ASP A 459 -9.01 -8.89 12.91
CA ASP A 459 -9.41 -10.29 13.01
C ASP A 459 -8.39 -11.18 12.26
N PRO A 460 -7.87 -12.26 12.88
CA PRO A 460 -6.90 -13.16 12.26
C PRO A 460 -7.42 -13.91 11.03
N ASP A 461 -8.72 -13.88 10.72
CA ASP A 461 -9.28 -14.49 9.51
C ASP A 461 -9.41 -13.51 8.33
N GLN A 462 -9.15 -12.21 8.55
CA GLN A 462 -9.26 -11.18 7.51
C GLN A 462 -8.02 -11.15 6.62
N LEU A 463 -8.19 -11.03 5.31
CA LEU A 463 -7.10 -10.81 4.37
C LEU A 463 -6.65 -9.33 4.42
N VAL A 464 -5.34 -9.09 4.44
CA VAL A 464 -4.73 -7.76 4.63
C VAL A 464 -4.56 -7.02 3.30
N TYR A 465 -4.01 -7.70 2.29
CA TYR A 465 -3.71 -7.21 0.96
C TYR A 465 -4.78 -7.57 -0.08
N ILE A 466 -5.39 -8.76 0.06
CA ILE A 466 -6.44 -9.20 -0.86
C ILE A 466 -7.76 -8.55 -0.44
N ARG A 467 -8.15 -7.51 -1.17
CA ARG A 467 -9.37 -6.74 -0.93
C ARG A 467 -10.30 -6.81 -2.13
N ARG A 468 -11.59 -6.68 -1.86
CA ARG A 468 -12.64 -6.65 -2.89
C ARG A 468 -13.17 -5.24 -3.04
N HIS A 469 -13.57 -4.89 -4.25
CA HIS A 469 -14.03 -3.54 -4.52
C HIS A 469 -15.48 -3.35 -4.09
N VAL A 470 -15.79 -2.14 -3.65
CA VAL A 470 -17.16 -1.70 -3.35
C VAL A 470 -17.69 -0.94 -4.57
N GLU A 471 -18.97 -1.07 -4.85
CA GLU A 471 -19.69 -0.36 -5.90
C GLU A 471 -20.87 0.36 -5.24
N TYR A 472 -21.30 1.48 -5.82
CA TYR A 472 -22.51 2.16 -5.37
C TYR A 472 -23.45 2.43 -6.53
N VAL A 473 -24.73 2.49 -6.18
CA VAL A 473 -25.78 2.79 -7.14
C VAL A 473 -26.00 4.30 -7.17
N SER A 474 -25.70 4.93 -8.30
CA SER A 474 -25.99 6.35 -8.52
C SER A 474 -27.40 6.51 -9.07
N PRO A 475 -28.27 7.32 -8.43
CA PRO A 475 -29.56 7.71 -9.00
C PRO A 475 -29.41 8.76 -10.11
N TYR A 476 -28.23 9.38 -10.24
CA TYR A 476 -27.94 10.37 -11.27
C TYR A 476 -27.41 9.68 -12.53
N ALA A 477 -27.95 10.05 -13.69
CA ALA A 477 -27.39 9.70 -14.98
C ALA A 477 -26.01 10.35 -15.11
N THR A 478 -24.94 9.55 -15.07
CA THR A 478 -23.58 10.01 -15.29
C THR A 478 -23.29 9.94 -16.79
N PHE A 479 -23.32 11.10 -17.46
CA PHE A 479 -23.03 11.26 -18.89
C PHE A 479 -21.53 11.18 -19.21
#